data_AF-A0A349GP22-F1
#
_entry.id   AF-A0A349GP22-F1
#
_cell.length_a   1.000
_cell.length_b   1.000
_cell.length_c   1.000
_cell.angle_alpha   90.00
_cell.angle_beta   90.00
_cell.angle_gamma   90.00
#
_symmetry.space_group_name_H-M   'P 1'
#
loop_
_entity.id
_entity.type
_entity.pdbx_description
1 polymer ?
#
loop_
_entity_poly.entity_id
_entity_poly.type
_entity_poly.pdbx_seq_one_letter_code
_entity_poly.pdbx_strand_id
1 'polypeptide(L)' 'VFINPPPFWKEKFGAVQLEDFTLTWLCVQPISDAELAFLKEKGLKALLDLFVEKNINMFDLNRKSIL' A
#
# COMPACT_ATOMS: atom_id res chain seq x y z
N VAL A 1 9.66 2.73 1.63
CA VAL A 1 8.22 2.72 2.00
C VAL A 1 7.40 3.22 0.82
N PHE A 2 6.13 2.85 0.73
CA PHE A 2 5.18 3.48 -0.18
C PHE A 2 3.94 3.95 0.58
N ILE A 3 3.20 4.89 -0.02
CA ILE A 3 2.01 5.49 0.58
C ILE A 3 0.82 5.18 -0.33
N ASN A 4 -0.23 4.59 0.22
CA ASN A 4 -1.45 4.26 -0.52
C ASN A 4 -2.69 4.38 0.38
N PRO A 5 -3.90 4.48 -0.20
CA PRO A 5 -5.13 4.33 0.57
C PRO A 5 -5.15 2.98 1.33
N PRO A 6 -5.64 2.94 2.58
CA PRO A 6 -5.63 1.73 3.39
C PRO A 6 -6.46 0.61 2.72
N PRO A 7 -5.85 -0.51 2.31
CA PRO A 7 -6.56 -1.51 1.51
C PRO A 7 -7.63 -2.28 2.32
N PHE A 8 -7.45 -2.45 3.64
CA PHE A 8 -8.37 -3.21 4.51
C PHE A 8 -9.50 -2.41 5.12
N TRP A 9 -9.40 -1.07 5.09
CA TRP A 9 -10.37 -0.24 5.78
C TRP A 9 -11.10 0.73 4.86
N LYS A 10 -11.22 0.40 3.57
CA LYS A 10 -11.93 1.23 2.59
C LYS A 10 -13.35 1.59 3.04
N GLU A 11 -14.04 0.69 3.73
CA GLU A 11 -15.41 0.91 4.23
C GLU A 11 -15.48 1.82 5.47
N LYS A 12 -14.40 1.90 6.27
CA LYS A 12 -14.35 2.70 7.51
C LYS A 12 -13.59 4.02 7.37
N PHE A 13 -12.61 4.05 6.47
CA PHE A 13 -11.71 5.17 6.22
C PHE A 13 -11.74 5.57 4.74
N GLY A 14 -12.96 5.75 4.23
CA GLY A 14 -13.19 6.38 2.93
C GLY A 14 -12.88 7.88 2.96
N ALA A 15 -12.91 8.51 1.78
CA ALA A 15 -12.85 9.96 1.70
C ALA A 15 -14.10 10.57 2.36
N VAL A 16 -13.89 11.54 3.25
CA VAL A 16 -14.96 12.27 3.93
C VAL A 16 -15.02 13.67 3.34
N GLN A 17 -16.15 14.01 2.73
CA GLN A 17 -16.40 15.37 2.26
C GLN A 17 -16.83 16.24 3.45
N LEU A 18 -16.07 17.29 3.72
CA LEU A 18 -16.42 18.35 4.66
C LEU A 18 -16.74 19.62 3.86
N GLU A 19 -17.21 20.67 4.54
CA GLU A 19 -17.67 21.91 3.89
C GLU A 19 -16.58 22.54 3.01
N ASP A 20 -15.35 22.64 3.54
CA ASP A 20 -14.25 23.35 2.87
C ASP A 20 -13.20 22.43 2.23
N PHE A 21 -13.19 21.14 2.58
CA PHE A 21 -12.17 20.21 2.11
C PHE A 21 -12.61 18.75 2.14
N THR A 22 -11.85 17.91 1.44
CA THR A 22 -11.99 16.45 1.47
C THR A 22 -10.90 15.87 2.37
N LEU A 23 -11.31 15.20 3.44
CA LEU A 23 -10.41 14.42 4.29
C LEU A 23 -10.24 13.03 3.69
N THR A 24 -8.99 12.57 3.56
CA THR A 24 -8.67 11.21 3.11
C THR A 24 -7.64 10.57 4.01
N TRP A 25 -7.49 9.25 3.91
CA TRP A 25 -6.62 8.46 4.74
C TRP A 25 -5.59 7.75 3.87
N LEU A 26 -4.33 7.81 4.30
CA LEU A 26 -3.22 7.14 3.65
C LEU A 26 -2.49 6.26 4.66
N CYS A 27 -2.12 5.06 4.23
CA CYS A 27 -1.31 4.12 4.96
C CYS A 27 0.11 4.18 4.40
N VAL A 28 1.09 4.17 5.30
CA VAL A 28 2.51 3.99 4.93
C VAL A 28 2.81 2.50 5.08
N GLN A 29 3.30 1.89 4.01
CA GLN A 29 3.64 0.47 4.00
C GLN A 29 5.14 0.24 3.79
N PRO A 30 5.78 -0.59 4.63
CA PRO A 30 7.16 -0.95 4.46
C PRO A 30 7.34 -1.87 3.25
N ILE A 31 8.33 -1.53 2.43
CA ILE A 31 8.76 -2.31 1.27
C ILE A 31 10.29 -2.34 1.25
N SER A 32 10.84 -3.44 0.75
CA SER A 32 12.28 -3.61 0.54
C SER A 32 12.79 -2.71 -0.60
N ASP A 33 14.11 -2.60 -0.72
CA ASP A 33 14.71 -1.88 -1.85
C ASP A 33 14.42 -2.57 -3.21
N ALA A 34 14.36 -3.90 -3.23
CA ALA A 34 13.99 -4.66 -4.42
C ALA A 34 12.53 -4.40 -4.84
N GLU A 35 11.61 -4.34 -3.87
CA GLU A 35 10.21 -3.98 -4.11
C GLU A 35 10.06 -2.53 -4.56
N LEU A 36 10.88 -1.62 -4.05
CA LEU A 36 10.91 -0.24 -4.53
C LEU A 36 11.43 -0.15 -5.98
N ALA A 37 12.44 -0.93 -6.34
CA ALA A 37 12.93 -0.99 -7.73
C ALA A 37 11.83 -1.51 -8.67
N PHE A 38 11.17 -2.61 -8.29
CA PHE A 38 10.05 -3.16 -9.05
C PHE A 38 8.87 -2.18 -9.15
N LEU A 39 8.54 -1.46 -8.07
CA LEU A 39 7.52 -0.41 -8.07
C LEU A 39 7.82 0.67 -9.12
N LYS A 40 9.07 1.11 -9.21
CA LYS A 40 9.50 2.15 -10.16
C LYS A 40 9.42 1.66 -11.60
N GLU A 41 9.70 0.38 -11.85
CA GLU A 41 9.71 -0.20 -13.20
C GLU A 41 8.32 -0.61 -13.68
N LYS A 42 7.53 -1.29 -12.84
CA LYS A 42 6.26 -1.93 -13.21
C LYS A 42 5.03 -1.17 -12.73
N GLY A 43 5.19 -0.21 -11.83
CA GLY A 43 4.11 0.61 -11.28
C GLY A 43 3.38 -0.03 -10.10
N LEU A 44 2.56 0.79 -9.43
CA LEU A 44 1.89 0.44 -8.17
C LEU A 44 0.94 -0.76 -8.30
N LYS A 45 0.16 -0.82 -9.39
CA LYS A 45 -0.80 -1.91 -9.58
C LYS A 45 -0.10 -3.28 -9.62
N ALA A 46 1.00 -3.38 -10.35
CA ALA A 46 1.78 -4.62 -10.45
C ALA A 46 2.32 -5.06 -9.09
N LEU A 47 2.83 -4.12 -8.28
CA LEU A 47 3.32 -4.44 -6.94
C LEU A 47 2.18 -4.93 -6.02
N LEU A 48 1.03 -4.26 -6.04
CA LEU A 48 -0.12 -4.65 -5.21
C LEU A 48 -0.70 -6.01 -5.63
N ASP A 49 -0.80 -6.27 -6.93
CA ASP A 49 -1.23 -7.57 -7.45
C ASP A 49 -0.29 -8.69 -6.98
N LEU A 50 1.04 -8.43 -7.00
CA LEU A 50 2.04 -9.38 -6.54
C LEU A 50 1.97 -9.62 -5.02
N PHE A 51 1.72 -8.58 -4.21
CA PHE A 51 1.49 -8.74 -2.77
C PHE A 51 0.28 -9.60 -2.44
N VAL A 52 -0.81 -9.46 -3.21
CA VAL A 52 -1.99 -10.31 -3.08
C VAL A 52 -1.67 -11.75 -3.51
N GLU A 53 -1.00 -11.93 -4.65
CA GLU A 53 -0.61 -13.26 -5.16
C GLU A 53 0.27 -14.02 -4.15
N LYS A 54 1.23 -13.33 -3.52
CA LYS A 54 2.14 -13.91 -2.52
C LYS A 54 1.56 -13.96 -1.12
N ASN A 55 0.33 -13.47 -0.90
CA ASN A 55 -0.35 -13.42 0.38
C ASN A 55 0.54 -12.91 1.53
N ILE A 56 1.15 -11.74 1.33
CA ILE A 56 2.14 -11.20 2.28
C ILE A 56 1.49 -10.88 3.64
N ASN A 57 2.22 -11.10 4.72
CA ASN A 57 1.88 -10.49 6.00
C ASN A 57 2.45 -9.07 6.06
N MET A 58 1.65 -8.08 5.68
CA MET A 58 2.09 -6.67 5.70
C MET A 58 2.19 -6.03 7.09
N PHE A 59 1.73 -6.72 8.14
CA PHE A 59 1.92 -6.28 9.52
C PHE A 59 3.27 -6.76 10.10
N ASP A 60 3.96 -7.67 9.40
CA ASP A 60 5.31 -8.08 9.75
C ASP A 60 6.34 -7.12 9.15
N LEU A 61 6.90 -6.25 10.01
CA LEU A 61 7.94 -5.29 9.64
C LEU A 61 9.26 -5.95 9.22
N ASN A 62 9.47 -7.21 9.60
CA ASN A 62 10.68 -7.98 9.29
C ASN A 62 10.44 -9.03 8.19
N ARG A 63 9.31 -8.95 7.48
CA ARG A 63 9.02 -9.88 6.38
C ARG A 63 10.16 -9.85 5.36
N LYS A 64 10.47 -11.00 4.78
CA LYS A 64 11.38 -11.06 3.64
C LYS A 64 10.74 -10.41 2.41
N SER A 65 11.59 -9.85 1.55
CA SER A 65 11.20 -9.42 0.21
C SER A 65 10.59 -10.60 -0.55
N ILE A 66 9.54 -10.33 -1.31
CA ILE A 66 8.94 -11.29 -2.25
C ILE A 66 9.54 -11.22 -3.65
N LEU A 67 10.52 -10.33 -3.83
CA LEU A 67 11.35 -10.12 -5.01
C LEU A 67 12.81 -10.39 -4.67
#